data_AF-A0A522F1K0-F1
#
_entry.id   AF-A0A522F1K0-F1
#
_cell.length_a   1.000
_cell.length_b   1.000
_cell.length_c   1.000
_cell.angle_alpha   90.00
_cell.angle_beta   90.00
_cell.angle_gamma   90.00
#
_symmetry.space_group_name_H-M   'P 1'
#
loop_
_entity.id
_entity.type
_entity.pdbx_description
1 polymer ?
#
loop_
_entity_poly.entity_id
_entity_poly.type
_entity_poly.pdbx_seq_one_letter_code
_entity_poly.pdbx_strand_id
1 'polypeptide(L)'
;MEMRKIDESKTYSTETPCGTIYVTVVSAETLRVFIHMGKAGGCAGAMLAGIEWGINTAITAGISMKDIVQGLGGISCNQEHGEKISCCATVSSILRGILADEA
;
A
#
# COMPACT_ATOMS: atom_id res chain seq x y z
N MET A 1 30.88 9.91 3.98
CA MET A 1 29.56 9.26 3.93
C MET A 1 28.57 10.28 4.44
N GLU A 2 27.97 11.03 3.52
CA GLU A 2 27.06 12.12 3.87
C GLU A 2 25.70 11.52 4.28
N MET A 3 25.18 11.93 5.43
CA MET A 3 23.86 11.48 5.90
C MET A 3 22.81 12.13 5.01
N ARG A 4 22.09 11.34 4.21
CA ARG A 4 20.97 11.83 3.39
C ARG A 4 19.89 12.45 4.27
N LYS A 5 19.25 13.48 3.72
CA LYS A 5 18.09 14.18 4.29
C LYS A 5 16.99 13.17 4.64
N ILE A 6 16.34 13.34 5.79
CA ILE A 6 15.19 12.52 6.18
C ILE A 6 14.01 12.96 5.31
N ASP A 7 13.52 12.05 4.47
CA ASP A 7 12.31 12.28 3.68
C ASP A 7 11.08 12.30 4.59
N GLU A 8 10.08 13.14 4.28
CA GLU A 8 8.84 13.17 5.05
C GLU A 8 8.09 11.86 4.85
N SER A 9 7.67 11.21 5.94
CA SER A 9 6.94 9.95 5.88
C SER A 9 5.71 9.97 6.78
N LYS A 10 4.61 9.38 6.29
CA LYS A 10 3.36 9.21 7.03
C LYS A 10 2.92 7.76 6.94
N THR A 11 2.51 7.20 8.08
CA THR A 11 2.03 5.81 8.16
C THR A 11 0.56 5.79 8.51
N TYR A 12 -0.19 5.00 7.75
CA TYR A 12 -1.62 4.76 7.91
C TYR A 12 -1.83 3.29 8.22
N SER A 13 -2.84 2.97 9.03
CA SER A 13 -3.15 1.59 9.36
C SER A 13 -4.65 1.34 9.31
N THR A 14 -5.00 0.09 9.02
CA THR A 14 -6.39 -0.36 9.04
C THR A 14 -6.48 -1.85 9.31
N GLU A 15 -7.58 -2.26 9.92
CA GLU A 15 -7.82 -3.66 10.27
C GLU A 15 -8.41 -4.42 9.07
N THR A 16 -7.91 -5.63 8.86
CA THR A 16 -8.48 -6.60 7.92
C THR A 16 -8.65 -7.94 8.62
N PRO A 17 -9.47 -8.87 8.09
CA PRO A 17 -9.65 -10.19 8.71
C PRO A 17 -8.34 -10.98 8.90
N CYS A 18 -7.34 -10.76 8.03
CA CYS A 18 -6.03 -11.43 8.11
C CYS A 18 -5.04 -10.73 9.07
N GLY A 19 -5.33 -9.50 9.50
CA GLY A 19 -4.47 -8.70 10.37
C GLY A 19 -4.45 -7.21 10.01
N THR A 20 -3.80 -6.40 10.84
CA THR A 20 -3.65 -4.96 10.63
C THR A 20 -2.62 -4.67 9.54
N ILE A 21 -3.05 -4.03 8.46
CA ILE A 21 -2.16 -3.56 7.40
C ILE A 21 -1.68 -2.16 7.75
N TYR A 22 -0.38 -1.93 7.55
CA TYR A 22 0.29 -0.65 7.70
C TYR A 22 0.81 -0.23 6.33
N VAL A 23 0.47 0.99 5.92
CA VAL A 23 0.91 1.59 4.67
C VAL A 23 1.67 2.85 5.02
N THR A 24 2.96 2.88 4.69
CA THR A 24 3.82 4.05 4.88
C THR A 24 4.08 4.69 3.53
N VAL A 25 3.75 5.98 3.41
CA VAL A 25 4.05 6.79 2.22
C VAL A 25 5.22 7.70 2.56
N VAL A 26 6.24 7.68 1.71
CA VAL A 26 7.43 8.52 1.81
C VAL A 26 7.41 9.50 0.65
N SER A 27 7.36 10.80 0.98
CA SER A 27 7.42 11.89 0.03
C SER A 27 8.85 12.44 -0.01
N ALA A 28 9.59 12.00 -1.02
CA ALA A 28 10.98 12.33 -1.28
C ALA A 28 11.10 12.93 -2.70
N GLU A 29 12.26 12.76 -3.35
CA GLU A 29 12.40 13.01 -4.80
C GLU A 29 11.45 12.13 -5.64
N THR A 30 11.11 10.94 -5.16
CA THR A 30 10.15 10.03 -5.78
C THR A 30 9.25 9.46 -4.69
N LEU A 31 7.94 9.46 -4.93
CA LEU A 31 6.96 8.89 -4.02
C LEU A 31 7.22 7.39 -3.84
N ARG A 32 7.31 6.93 -2.60
CA ARG A 32 7.43 5.50 -2.29
C ARG A 32 6.38 5.05 -1.32
N VAL A 33 5.91 3.83 -1.50
CA VAL A 33 4.90 3.19 -0.64
C VAL A 33 5.50 1.93 -0.06
N PHE A 34 5.40 1.74 1.25
CA PHE A 34 5.81 0.53 1.94
C PHE A 34 4.60 -0.08 2.63
N ILE A 35 4.46 -1.41 2.57
CA ILE A 35 3.29 -2.12 3.04
C ILE A 35 3.72 -3.32 3.85
N HIS A 36 3.29 -3.37 5.11
CA HIS A 36 3.55 -4.50 5.98
C HIS A 36 2.34 -4.80 6.85
N MET A 37 2.31 -5.99 7.44
CA MET A 37 1.30 -6.39 8.40
C MET A 37 2.00 -6.97 9.63
N GLY A 38 1.61 -6.50 10.82
CA GLY A 38 2.44 -6.65 12.03
C GLY A 38 2.73 -8.10 12.45
N LYS A 39 1.72 -8.99 12.41
CA LYS A 39 1.87 -10.43 12.68
C LYS A 39 1.73 -11.27 11.40
N ALA A 40 2.26 -10.78 10.28
CA ALA A 40 2.16 -11.47 9.00
C ALA A 40 3.37 -12.36 8.71
N GLY A 41 3.11 -13.64 8.48
CA GLY A 41 4.02 -14.57 7.80
C GLY A 41 3.27 -15.33 6.70
N GLY A 42 3.99 -16.04 5.84
CA GLY A 42 3.37 -16.86 4.78
C GLY A 42 2.69 -16.04 3.68
N CYS A 43 1.48 -16.44 3.25
CA CYS A 43 0.81 -15.88 2.07
C CYS A 43 0.51 -14.38 2.16
N ALA A 44 0.09 -13.90 3.33
CA ALA A 44 -0.24 -12.50 3.53
C ALA A 44 1.01 -11.61 3.38
N GLY A 45 2.14 -12.00 3.96
CA GLY A 45 3.40 -11.27 3.80
C GLY A 45 3.89 -11.25 2.34
N ALA A 46 3.84 -12.40 1.65
CA ALA A 46 4.23 -12.50 0.25
C ALA A 46 3.35 -11.62 -0.67
N MET A 47 2.04 -11.61 -0.43
CA MET A 47 1.10 -10.77 -1.17
C MET A 47 1.38 -9.27 -0.95
N LEU A 48 1.58 -8.84 0.30
CA LEU A 48 1.88 -7.44 0.61
C LEU A 48 3.20 -6.98 -0.02
N ALA A 49 4.24 -7.82 0.01
CA ALA A 49 5.51 -7.54 -0.66
C ALA A 49 5.35 -7.40 -2.19
N GLY A 50 4.51 -8.25 -2.79
CA GLY A 50 4.18 -8.15 -4.23
C GLY A 50 3.41 -6.86 -4.57
N ILE A 51 2.45 -6.47 -3.75
CA ILE A 51 1.69 -5.21 -3.91
C ILE A 51 2.64 -4.01 -3.77
N GLU A 52 3.47 -3.99 -2.73
CA GLU A 52 4.48 -2.95 -2.49
C GLU A 52 5.41 -2.81 -3.70
N TRP A 53 5.96 -3.92 -4.19
CA TRP A 53 6.84 -3.92 -5.36
C TRP A 53 6.12 -3.41 -6.60
N GLY A 54 4.89 -3.86 -6.85
CA GLY A 54 4.10 -3.44 -8.01
C GLY A 54 3.79 -1.94 -8.00
N ILE A 55 3.40 -1.39 -6.85
CA ILE A 55 3.13 0.05 -6.69
C ILE A 55 4.40 0.86 -6.97
N ASN A 56 5.51 0.55 -6.30
CA ASN A 56 6.75 1.31 -6.48
C ASN A 56 7.31 1.21 -7.90
N THR A 57 7.16 0.04 -8.54
CA THR A 57 7.55 -0.17 -9.94
C THR A 57 6.68 0.69 -10.85
N ALA A 58 5.36 0.72 -10.63
CA ALA A 58 4.44 1.53 -11.42
C ALA A 58 4.71 3.03 -11.28
N ILE A 59 4.98 3.51 -10.06
CA ILE A 59 5.39 4.91 -9.82
C ILE A 59 6.69 5.22 -10.58
N THR A 60 7.68 4.34 -10.49
CA THR A 60 8.97 4.51 -11.19
C THR A 60 8.79 4.51 -12.72
N ALA A 61 7.80 3.78 -13.24
CA ALA A 61 7.43 3.75 -14.65
C ALA A 61 6.58 4.97 -15.09
N GLY A 62 6.29 5.92 -14.19
CA GLY A 62 5.50 7.11 -14.48
C GLY A 62 3.99 6.90 -14.53
N ILE A 63 3.48 5.77 -14.02
CA ILE A 63 2.03 5.53 -13.91
C ILE A 63 1.46 6.38 -12.79
N SER A 64 0.34 7.05 -13.04
CA SER A 64 -0.29 7.91 -12.05
C SER A 64 -0.79 7.10 -10.84
N MET A 65 -0.67 7.67 -9.64
CA MET A 65 -1.19 7.02 -8.43
C MET A 65 -2.69 6.70 -8.53
N LYS A 66 -3.45 7.56 -9.22
CA LYS A 66 -4.88 7.36 -9.46
C LYS A 66 -5.16 6.07 -10.23
N ASP A 67 -4.39 5.78 -11.28
CA ASP A 67 -4.56 4.57 -12.10
C ASP A 67 -4.13 3.32 -11.33
N ILE A 68 -3.04 3.39 -10.57
CA ILE A 68 -2.57 2.31 -9.69
C ILE A 68 -3.67 1.93 -8.71
N VAL A 69 -4.20 2.92 -8.01
CA VAL A 69 -5.24 2.77 -7.00
C VAL A 69 -6.55 2.25 -7.59
N GLN A 70 -6.88 2.65 -8.82
CA GLN A 70 -8.00 2.08 -9.57
C GLN A 70 -7.81 0.61 -9.88
N GLY A 71 -6.63 0.20 -10.33
CA GLY A 71 -6.31 -1.21 -10.59
C GLY A 71 -6.37 -2.07 -9.33
N LEU A 72 -5.76 -1.60 -8.23
CA LEU A 72 -5.74 -2.32 -6.96
C LEU A 72 -7.13 -2.54 -6.36
N GLY A 73 -8.02 -1.56 -6.50
CA GLY A 73 -9.38 -1.63 -5.94
C GLY A 73 -10.24 -2.73 -6.56
N GLY A 74 -9.91 -3.20 -7.76
CA GLY A 74 -10.62 -4.30 -8.43
C GLY A 74 -10.15 -5.71 -8.06
N ILE A 75 -9.07 -5.84 -7.29
CA ILE A 75 -8.47 -7.15 -6.96
C ILE A 75 -9.11 -7.70 -5.68
N SER A 76 -9.71 -8.88 -5.75
CA SER A 76 -10.30 -9.58 -4.61
C SER A 76 -9.47 -10.81 -4.18
N CYS A 77 -9.47 -11.13 -2.89
CA CYS A 77 -8.91 -12.37 -2.36
C CYS A 77 -10.06 -13.32 -1.96
N ASN A 78 -9.91 -14.62 -2.21
CA ASN A 78 -10.93 -15.63 -1.91
C ASN A 78 -10.72 -16.33 -0.54
N GLN A 79 -10.00 -15.69 0.39
CA GLN A 79 -9.87 -16.22 1.75
C GLN A 79 -11.24 -16.14 2.46
N GLU A 80 -11.73 -17.27 2.95
CA GLU A 80 -13.09 -17.48 3.50
C GLU A 80 -13.32 -16.87 4.90
N HIS A 81 -12.93 -15.62 5.14
CA HIS A 81 -13.00 -14.97 6.46
C HIS A 81 -14.06 -13.86 6.58
N GLY A 82 -15.15 -13.90 5.80
CA GLY A 82 -16.23 -12.89 5.88
C GLY A 82 -16.14 -11.82 4.78
N GLU A 83 -16.46 -10.56 5.10
CA GLU A 83 -16.60 -9.48 4.12
C GLU A 83 -15.41 -9.42 3.14
N LYS A 84 -15.72 -9.25 1.84
CA LYS A 84 -14.80 -9.37 0.69
C LYS A 84 -13.80 -8.21 0.58
N ILE A 85 -13.10 -7.87 1.65
CA ILE A 85 -12.10 -6.81 1.65
C ILE A 85 -10.72 -7.47 1.55
N SER A 86 -10.12 -7.38 0.36
CA SER A 86 -8.77 -7.91 0.09
C SER A 86 -7.69 -6.91 0.51
N CYS A 87 -6.45 -7.38 0.72
CA CYS A 87 -5.31 -6.51 0.97
C CYS A 87 -5.15 -5.42 -0.12
N CYS A 88 -5.39 -5.76 -1.39
CA CYS A 88 -5.31 -4.80 -2.50
C CYS A 88 -6.40 -3.73 -2.41
N ALA A 89 -7.64 -4.12 -2.10
CA ALA A 89 -8.75 -3.20 -1.95
C ALA A 89 -8.55 -2.28 -0.73
N THR A 90 -8.03 -2.84 0.37
CA THR A 90 -7.65 -2.08 1.57
C THR A 90 -6.59 -1.03 1.27
N VAL A 91 -5.49 -1.43 0.62
CA VAL A 91 -4.40 -0.52 0.25
C VAL A 91 -4.92 0.55 -0.72
N SER A 92 -5.74 0.16 -1.69
CA SER A 92 -6.42 1.12 -2.60
C SER A 92 -7.22 2.14 -1.79
N SER A 93 -8.04 1.72 -0.84
CA SER A 93 -8.84 2.62 -0.01
C SER A 93 -7.99 3.61 0.79
N ILE A 94 -6.89 3.15 1.39
CA ILE A 94 -5.97 4.03 2.12
C ILE A 94 -5.35 5.07 1.19
N LEU A 95 -4.80 4.63 0.05
CA LEU A 95 -4.16 5.52 -0.91
C LEU A 95 -5.15 6.52 -1.52
N ARG A 96 -6.43 6.15 -1.71
CA ARG A 96 -7.49 7.09 -2.13
C ARG A 96 -7.70 8.20 -1.11
N GLY A 97 -7.73 7.86 0.18
CA GLY A 97 -7.88 8.85 1.25
C GLY A 97 -6.74 9.87 1.22
N ILE A 98 -5.51 9.39 1.07
CA ILE A 98 -4.31 10.25 0.98
C ILE A 98 -4.41 11.20 -0.21
N LEU A 99 -4.81 10.70 -1.40
CA LEU A 99 -4.99 11.54 -2.59
C LEU A 99 -6.11 12.57 -2.44
N ALA A 100 -7.12 12.31 -1.61
CA ALA A 100 -8.22 13.24 -1.36
C ALA A 100 -7.84 14.34 -0.36
N ASP A 101 -6.96 14.03 0.61
CA ASP A 101 -6.48 14.98 1.62
C ASP A 101 -5.43 15.97 1.07
N GLU A 102 -4.84 15.69 -0.10
CA GLU A 102 -3.87 16.56 -0.78
C GLU A 102 -4.50 17.51 -1.82
N ALA A 103 -5.83 17.46 -2.03
CA ALA A 103 -6.59 18.28 -3.00
C ALA A 103 -7.34 19.45 -2.34
#